data_AF-A0A172XRV3-F1
#
_entry.id   AF-A0A172XRV3-F1
#
_cell.length_a   1.000
_cell.length_b   1.000
_cell.length_c   1.000
_cell.angle_alpha   90.00
_cell.angle_beta   90.00
_cell.angle_gamma   90.00
#
_symmetry.space_group_name_H-M   'P 1'
#
loop_
_entity.id
_entity.type
_entity.pdbx_description
1 polymer ?
#
loop_
_entity_poly.entity_id
_entity_poly.type
_entity_poly.pdbx_seq_one_letter_code
_entity_poly.pdbx_strand_id
1 'polypeptide(L)'
;MNDDLKNQIKLHSAGATVRHWSVFEHLKSHRNDFELDQEFINKWVLPFYMKIRSINDTSWIENIKQLKDEITEEVTLALLGDFNWRTRLVGAYLSAIKNYENQIDIIGVHLLKSEVCYVGDLYSLVFTFYNQPKTREYLNQYLNHYLQKPELYFDQDSVLESIIYLDKVNDTNDFSKHLESWKKMNESRNELSKIRNLQVAKILEEQEGKDKSDEYIKAINGFIPNHDLNIQHISKQIEILKELREYCK
;
A
#
# COMPACT_ATOMS: atom_id res chain seq x y z
N MET A 1 -9.20 22.29 -22.37
CA MET A 1 -9.00 21.73 -21.01
C MET A 1 -7.98 22.59 -20.29
N ASN A 2 -8.34 23.22 -19.17
CA ASN A 2 -7.43 24.05 -18.36
C ASN A 2 -6.27 23.18 -17.82
N ASP A 3 -5.06 23.73 -17.76
CA ASP A 3 -3.86 22.99 -17.36
C ASP A 3 -3.92 22.49 -15.91
N ASP A 4 -4.65 23.20 -15.03
CA ASP A 4 -4.95 22.72 -13.67
C ASP A 4 -5.76 21.40 -13.69
N LEU A 5 -6.80 21.31 -14.53
CA LEU A 5 -7.58 20.09 -14.68
C LEU A 5 -6.74 18.95 -15.26
N LYS A 6 -5.85 19.23 -16.23
CA LYS A 6 -4.92 18.22 -16.76
C LYS A 6 -4.01 17.66 -15.65
N ASN A 7 -3.47 18.54 -14.81
CA ASN A 7 -2.60 18.15 -13.70
C ASN A 7 -3.34 17.34 -12.64
N GLN A 8 -4.56 17.72 -12.30
CA GLN A 8 -5.40 16.94 -11.38
C GLN A 8 -5.70 15.54 -11.92
N ILE A 9 -6.02 15.43 -13.21
CA ILE A 9 -6.22 14.12 -13.88
C ILE A 9 -4.93 13.29 -13.87
N LYS A 10 -3.77 13.89 -14.17
CA LYS A 10 -2.47 13.20 -14.15
C LYS A 10 -2.18 12.64 -12.74
N LEU A 11 -2.37 13.44 -11.70
CA LEU A 11 -2.16 13.04 -10.31
C LEU A 11 -3.14 11.95 -9.86
N HIS A 12 -4.42 12.08 -10.23
CA HIS A 12 -5.41 11.05 -9.93
C HIS A 12 -5.06 9.71 -10.59
N SER A 13 -4.69 9.72 -11.87
CA SER A 13 -4.29 8.51 -12.62
C SER A 13 -3.03 7.84 -12.04
N ALA A 14 -2.09 8.66 -11.55
CA ALA A 14 -0.89 8.24 -10.83
C ALA A 14 -1.17 7.65 -9.43
N GLY A 15 -2.39 7.82 -8.89
CA GLY A 15 -2.78 7.36 -7.56
C GLY A 15 -2.60 8.37 -6.44
N ALA A 16 -2.25 9.62 -6.74
CA ALA A 16 -2.20 10.71 -5.76
C ALA A 16 -3.61 11.31 -5.54
N THR A 17 -4.51 10.46 -5.04
CA THR A 17 -5.94 10.77 -4.87
C THR A 17 -6.23 11.51 -3.57
N VAL A 18 -5.35 11.38 -2.58
CA VAL A 18 -5.44 12.08 -1.29
C VAL A 18 -4.19 12.94 -1.11
N ARG A 19 -4.39 14.21 -0.71
CA ARG A 19 -3.31 15.11 -0.29
C ARG A 19 -3.53 15.40 1.19
N HIS A 20 -2.56 15.04 2.01
CA HIS A 20 -2.59 15.25 3.45
C HIS A 20 -1.31 15.92 3.91
N TRP A 21 -1.40 16.64 5.02
CA TRP A 21 -0.21 17.07 5.73
C TRP A 21 0.45 15.85 6.39
N SER A 22 1.77 15.75 6.27
CA SER A 22 2.53 14.67 6.88
C SER A 22 3.77 15.20 7.58
N VAL A 23 4.11 14.61 8.74
CA VAL A 23 5.39 14.86 9.41
C VAL A 23 6.59 14.48 8.54
N PHE A 24 6.37 13.66 7.51
CA PHE A 24 7.38 13.17 6.57
C PHE A 24 7.56 14.06 5.33
N GLU A 25 6.98 15.27 5.31
CA GLU A 25 7.15 16.22 4.19
C GLU A 25 8.62 16.57 3.93
N HIS A 26 9.43 16.67 4.99
CA HIS A 26 10.87 16.95 4.92
C HIS A 26 11.69 15.84 4.23
N LEU A 27 11.16 14.62 4.12
CA LEU A 27 11.83 13.52 3.42
C LEU A 27 11.75 13.74 1.90
N LYS A 28 12.88 13.56 1.20
CA LYS A 28 12.95 13.66 -0.25
C LYS A 28 12.64 12.30 -0.88
N SER A 29 11.50 12.19 -1.56
CA SER A 29 11.20 11.03 -2.41
C SER A 29 12.22 10.93 -3.54
N HIS A 30 12.66 9.71 -3.83
CA HIS A 30 13.32 9.41 -5.11
C HIS A 30 12.35 9.72 -6.26
N ARG A 31 12.86 10.40 -7.29
CA ARG A 31 12.11 10.78 -8.49
C ARG A 31 13.03 10.75 -9.70
N ASN A 32 12.53 10.23 -10.81
CA ASN A 32 13.23 10.35 -12.08
C ASN A 32 13.24 11.81 -12.55
N ASP A 33 14.29 12.19 -13.26
CA ASP A 33 14.38 13.41 -14.06
C ASP A 33 13.94 13.19 -15.54
N PHE A 34 13.47 11.97 -15.84
CA PHE A 34 12.93 11.56 -17.13
C PHE A 34 11.55 10.89 -16.98
N GLU A 35 10.78 10.86 -18.06
CA GLU A 35 9.56 10.07 -18.16
C GLU A 35 9.90 8.66 -18.69
N LEU A 36 9.24 7.63 -18.15
CA LEU A 36 9.37 6.27 -18.67
C LEU A 36 8.66 6.18 -20.02
N ASP A 37 9.34 5.65 -21.03
CA ASP A 37 8.72 5.41 -22.34
C ASP A 37 7.73 4.24 -22.29
N GLN A 38 6.88 4.16 -23.31
CA GLN A 38 5.82 3.16 -23.36
C GLN A 38 6.36 1.73 -23.51
N GLU A 39 7.53 1.54 -24.13
CA GLU A 39 8.14 0.21 -24.28
C GLU A 39 8.59 -0.32 -22.91
N PHE A 40 9.21 0.56 -22.11
CA PHE A 40 9.58 0.28 -20.73
C PHE A 40 8.37 -0.09 -19.88
N ILE A 41 7.28 0.70 -19.96
CA ILE A 41 6.03 0.42 -19.24
C ILE A 41 5.40 -0.91 -19.70
N ASN A 42 5.40 -1.18 -21.00
CA ASN A 42 4.83 -2.41 -21.56
C ASN A 42 5.61 -3.65 -21.09
N LYS A 43 6.93 -3.55 -20.99
CA LYS A 43 7.78 -4.64 -20.54
C LYS A 43 7.69 -4.85 -19.03
N TRP A 44 7.85 -3.78 -18.25
CA TRP A 44 8.08 -3.89 -16.81
C TRP A 44 6.83 -3.70 -15.97
N VAL A 45 5.79 -3.04 -16.46
CA VAL A 45 4.63 -2.70 -15.61
C VAL A 45 3.41 -3.52 -15.97
N LEU A 46 3.00 -3.48 -17.25
CA LEU A 46 1.74 -4.08 -17.70
C LEU A 46 1.58 -5.57 -17.34
N PRO A 47 2.61 -6.43 -17.44
CA PRO A 47 2.45 -7.85 -17.13
C PRO A 47 2.25 -8.12 -15.63
N PHE A 48 2.60 -7.16 -14.77
CA PHE A 48 2.82 -7.40 -13.35
C PHE A 48 1.88 -6.60 -12.44
N TYR A 49 1.60 -5.32 -12.69
CA TYR A 49 1.03 -4.44 -11.65
C TYR A 49 -0.32 -4.89 -11.08
N MET A 50 -1.14 -5.64 -11.83
CA MET A 50 -2.41 -6.24 -11.35
C MET A 50 -2.28 -7.70 -10.89
N LYS A 51 -1.19 -8.37 -11.26
CA LYS A 51 -1.03 -9.82 -11.10
C LYS A 51 -0.02 -10.19 -10.03
N ILE A 52 0.99 -9.35 -9.84
CA ILE A 52 2.06 -9.56 -8.87
C ILE A 52 1.43 -9.65 -7.48
N ARG A 53 1.84 -10.66 -6.72
CA ARG A 53 1.19 -11.13 -5.47
C ARG A 53 -0.12 -11.89 -5.60
N SER A 54 -0.65 -12.10 -6.81
CA SER A 54 -1.77 -13.02 -6.99
C SER A 54 -1.31 -14.45 -6.64
N ILE A 55 -2.02 -15.08 -5.70
CA ILE A 55 -1.82 -16.48 -5.32
C ILE A 55 -2.62 -17.44 -6.20
N ASN A 56 -3.63 -16.93 -6.92
CA ASN A 56 -4.52 -17.73 -7.76
C ASN A 56 -4.08 -17.73 -9.23
N ASP A 57 -3.48 -16.63 -9.70
CA ASP A 57 -2.84 -16.52 -11.00
C ASP A 57 -1.33 -16.37 -10.78
N THR A 58 -0.59 -17.45 -10.99
CA THR A 58 0.88 -17.49 -10.85
C THR A 58 1.60 -17.28 -12.19
N SER A 59 0.90 -16.95 -13.28
CA SER A 59 1.52 -16.75 -14.61
C SER A 59 2.61 -15.66 -14.61
N TRP A 60 2.48 -14.67 -13.72
CA TRP A 60 3.48 -13.61 -13.56
C TRP A 60 4.83 -14.12 -13.04
N ILE A 61 4.86 -15.26 -12.33
CA ILE A 61 6.10 -15.87 -11.81
C ILE A 61 7.00 -16.27 -12.98
N GLU A 62 6.43 -16.95 -14.00
CA GLU A 62 7.20 -17.36 -15.17
C GLU A 62 7.71 -16.16 -15.99
N ASN A 63 6.93 -15.08 -16.05
CA ASN A 63 7.41 -13.82 -16.67
C ASN A 63 8.60 -13.22 -15.92
N ILE A 64 8.60 -13.22 -14.58
CA ILE A 64 9.76 -12.78 -13.79
C ILE A 64 10.96 -13.67 -14.06
N LYS A 65 10.77 -14.99 -14.08
CA LYS A 65 11.86 -15.95 -14.34
C LYS A 65 12.52 -15.73 -15.70
N GLN A 66 11.74 -15.44 -16.73
CA GLN A 66 12.26 -15.14 -18.08
C GLN A 66 13.04 -13.83 -18.13
N LEU A 67 12.64 -12.83 -17.35
CA LEU A 67 13.27 -11.52 -17.31
C LEU A 67 14.38 -11.40 -16.26
N LYS A 68 14.68 -12.46 -15.49
CA LYS A 68 15.48 -12.36 -14.25
C LYS A 68 16.86 -11.70 -14.39
N ASP A 69 17.48 -11.89 -15.56
CA ASP A 69 18.82 -11.39 -15.87
C ASP A 69 18.78 -9.93 -16.33
N GLU A 70 17.61 -9.45 -16.75
CA GLU A 70 17.36 -8.08 -17.17
C GLU A 70 16.85 -7.19 -16.02
N ILE A 71 16.50 -7.76 -14.87
CA ILE A 71 16.09 -6.99 -13.69
C ILE A 71 17.33 -6.40 -13.03
N THR A 72 17.77 -5.25 -13.53
CA THR A 72 18.93 -4.53 -12.98
C THR A 72 18.52 -3.54 -11.89
N GLU A 73 19.52 -3.02 -11.19
CA GLU A 73 19.32 -1.96 -10.20
C GLU A 73 18.77 -0.69 -10.86
N GLU A 74 19.23 -0.35 -12.06
CA GLU A 74 18.76 0.80 -12.82
C GLU A 74 17.28 0.68 -13.21
N VAL A 75 16.84 -0.52 -13.62
CA VAL A 75 15.43 -0.79 -13.94
C VAL A 75 14.55 -0.56 -12.72
N THR A 76 14.96 -1.08 -11.57
CA THR A 76 14.19 -0.95 -10.33
C THR A 76 14.20 0.48 -9.78
N LEU A 77 15.32 1.21 -9.89
CA LEU A 77 15.40 2.64 -9.57
C LEU A 77 14.51 3.48 -10.48
N ALA A 78 14.48 3.20 -11.78
CA ALA A 78 13.62 3.90 -12.72
C ALA A 78 12.13 3.66 -12.42
N LEU A 79 11.74 2.43 -12.05
CA LEU A 79 10.38 2.11 -11.62
C LEU A 79 9.99 2.82 -10.31
N LEU A 80 10.88 2.86 -9.32
CA LEU A 80 10.64 3.53 -8.03
C LEU A 80 10.57 5.05 -8.18
N GLY A 81 11.35 5.63 -9.10
CA GLY A 81 11.40 7.07 -9.33
C GLY A 81 10.23 7.63 -10.13
N ASP A 82 9.44 6.78 -10.80
CA ASP A 82 8.22 7.23 -11.45
C ASP A 82 7.12 7.52 -10.42
N PHE A 83 6.43 8.65 -10.58
CA PHE A 83 5.36 9.04 -9.66
C PHE A 83 4.04 8.38 -10.07
N ASN A 84 3.98 7.06 -9.94
CA ASN A 84 2.81 6.26 -10.24
C ASN A 84 2.82 5.01 -9.36
N TRP A 85 1.69 4.69 -8.73
CA TRP A 85 1.63 3.53 -7.84
C TRP A 85 1.98 2.22 -8.55
N ARG A 86 1.64 2.08 -9.85
CA ARG A 86 1.84 0.84 -10.61
C ARG A 86 3.32 0.54 -10.82
N THR A 87 4.09 1.56 -11.21
CA THR A 87 5.54 1.44 -11.42
C THR A 87 6.27 1.23 -10.12
N ARG A 88 5.95 2.02 -9.08
CA ARG A 88 6.55 1.85 -7.76
C ARG A 88 6.26 0.49 -7.14
N LEU A 89 5.06 -0.04 -7.35
CA LEU A 89 4.66 -1.36 -6.89
C LEU A 89 5.57 -2.43 -7.52
N VAL A 90 5.68 -2.45 -8.84
CA VAL A 90 6.58 -3.40 -9.52
C VAL A 90 8.03 -3.19 -9.07
N GLY A 91 8.51 -1.95 -9.06
CA GLY A 91 9.90 -1.62 -8.70
C GLY A 91 10.30 -2.14 -7.33
N ALA A 92 9.45 -1.94 -6.31
CA ALA A 92 9.71 -2.42 -4.96
C ALA A 92 9.76 -3.96 -4.88
N TYR A 93 8.85 -4.65 -5.59
CA TYR A 93 8.86 -6.12 -5.61
C TYR A 93 10.11 -6.67 -6.30
N LEU A 94 10.46 -6.11 -7.46
CA LEU A 94 11.63 -6.55 -8.24
C LEU A 94 12.94 -6.27 -7.49
N SER A 95 13.02 -5.14 -6.79
CA SER A 95 14.12 -4.80 -5.89
C SER A 95 14.32 -5.85 -4.79
N ALA A 96 13.22 -6.29 -4.17
CA ALA A 96 13.24 -7.29 -3.11
C ALA A 96 13.75 -8.65 -3.59
N ILE A 97 13.30 -9.13 -4.76
CA ILE A 97 13.74 -10.43 -5.30
C ILE A 97 15.20 -10.42 -5.78
N LYS A 98 15.72 -9.28 -6.25
CA LYS A 98 17.14 -9.13 -6.63
C LYS A 98 18.05 -8.74 -5.45
N ASN A 99 17.47 -8.52 -4.27
CA ASN A 99 18.18 -8.12 -3.06
C ASN A 99 18.95 -6.79 -3.19
N TYR A 100 18.37 -5.79 -3.85
CA TYR A 100 18.94 -4.44 -3.95
C TYR A 100 18.73 -3.64 -2.65
N GLU A 101 19.43 -4.03 -1.60
CA GLU A 101 19.29 -3.48 -0.24
C GLU A 101 19.54 -1.97 -0.16
N ASN A 102 20.33 -1.40 -1.07
CA ASN A 102 20.56 0.03 -1.16
C ASN A 102 19.30 0.83 -1.52
N GLN A 103 18.23 0.17 -1.99
CA GLN A 103 16.94 0.78 -2.29
C GLN A 103 15.94 0.73 -1.12
N ILE A 104 16.30 0.09 0.00
CA ILE A 104 15.42 0.00 1.19
C ILE A 104 14.99 1.39 1.66
N ASP A 105 15.89 2.37 1.67
CA ASP A 105 15.57 3.73 2.11
C ASP A 105 14.63 4.46 1.16
N ILE A 106 14.77 4.21 -0.14
CA ILE A 106 13.87 4.75 -1.16
C ILE A 106 12.45 4.25 -0.91
N ILE A 107 12.31 2.92 -0.75
CA ILE A 107 11.02 2.28 -0.45
C ILE A 107 10.46 2.78 0.89
N GLY A 108 11.32 2.99 1.89
CA GLY A 108 10.93 3.45 3.22
C GLY A 108 10.38 4.87 3.20
N VAL A 109 11.06 5.77 2.49
CA VAL A 109 10.56 7.13 2.27
C VAL A 109 9.23 7.11 1.52
N HIS A 110 9.06 6.25 0.51
CA HIS A 110 7.78 6.13 -0.19
C HIS A 110 6.64 5.63 0.72
N LEU A 111 6.91 4.63 1.57
CA LEU A 111 5.94 4.16 2.56
C LEU A 111 5.55 5.29 3.52
N LEU A 112 6.53 5.95 4.15
CA LEU A 112 6.27 7.01 5.12
C LEU A 112 5.50 8.17 4.52
N LYS A 113 5.84 8.60 3.30
CA LYS A 113 5.14 9.72 2.68
C LYS A 113 3.75 9.36 2.16
N SER A 114 3.49 8.08 1.84
CA SER A 114 2.18 7.60 1.35
C SER A 114 1.63 8.48 0.22
N GLU A 115 2.48 8.82 -0.76
CA GLU A 115 2.13 9.81 -1.80
C GLU A 115 1.17 9.28 -2.87
N VAL A 116 1.04 7.96 -3.00
CA VAL A 116 0.19 7.28 -3.99
C VAL A 116 -0.50 6.06 -3.36
N CYS A 117 -1.70 5.72 -3.83
CA CYS A 117 -2.51 4.62 -3.31
C CYS A 117 -2.03 3.22 -3.75
N TYR A 118 -2.59 2.16 -3.16
CA TYR A 118 -2.43 0.74 -3.57
C TYR A 118 -1.03 0.13 -3.49
N VAL A 119 -0.09 0.77 -2.79
CA VAL A 119 1.30 0.29 -2.74
C VAL A 119 1.88 0.19 -1.33
N GLY A 120 1.26 0.81 -0.31
CA GLY A 120 1.80 0.75 1.05
C GLY A 120 1.79 -0.66 1.63
N ASP A 121 0.78 -1.47 1.29
CA ASP A 121 0.71 -2.90 1.63
C ASP A 121 1.87 -3.70 1.02
N LEU A 122 2.27 -3.38 -0.21
CA LEU A 122 3.43 -4.02 -0.83
C LEU A 122 4.75 -3.57 -0.19
N TYR A 123 4.91 -2.27 0.09
CA TYR A 123 6.11 -1.80 0.78
C TYR A 123 6.26 -2.48 2.14
N SER A 124 5.15 -2.66 2.87
CA SER A 124 5.17 -3.35 4.15
C SER A 124 5.54 -4.83 3.99
N LEU A 125 5.04 -5.51 2.95
CA LEU A 125 5.43 -6.87 2.60
C LEU A 125 6.94 -6.97 2.28
N VAL A 126 7.49 -6.07 1.47
CA VAL A 126 8.92 -6.04 1.13
C VAL A 126 9.77 -5.88 2.40
N PHE A 127 9.36 -5.00 3.31
CA PHE A 127 10.03 -4.80 4.60
C PHE A 127 9.93 -5.98 5.54
N THR A 128 8.78 -6.66 5.54
CA THR A 128 8.58 -7.91 6.26
C THR A 128 9.52 -9.00 5.72
N PHE A 129 9.65 -9.09 4.40
CA PHE A 129 10.53 -10.05 3.74
C PHE A 129 12.01 -9.81 4.04
N TYR A 130 12.45 -8.55 4.06
CA TYR A 130 13.81 -8.21 4.47
C TYR A 130 14.08 -8.50 5.95
N ASN A 131 13.10 -8.27 6.83
CA ASN A 131 13.19 -8.49 8.28
C ASN A 131 14.49 -7.93 8.90
N GLN A 132 14.86 -6.70 8.52
CA GLN A 132 16.03 -6.01 9.06
C GLN A 132 15.58 -5.00 10.13
N PRO A 133 16.43 -4.63 11.11
CA PRO A 133 16.09 -3.61 12.09
C PRO A 133 15.59 -2.30 11.46
N LYS A 134 16.20 -1.89 10.35
CA LYS A 134 15.82 -0.67 9.61
C LYS A 134 14.45 -0.77 8.95
N THR A 135 14.11 -1.92 8.35
CA THR A 135 12.80 -2.11 7.71
C THR A 135 11.69 -2.15 8.76
N ARG A 136 11.94 -2.77 9.91
CA ARG A 136 11.00 -2.74 11.06
C ARG A 136 10.82 -1.33 11.61
N GLU A 137 11.87 -0.52 11.66
CA GLU A 137 11.79 0.87 12.09
C GLU A 137 10.88 1.70 11.17
N TYR A 138 10.98 1.55 9.84
CA TYR A 138 10.05 2.20 8.92
C TYR A 138 8.58 1.80 9.13
N LEU A 139 8.30 0.52 9.38
CA LEU A 139 6.94 0.05 9.70
C LEU A 139 6.40 0.72 10.98
N ASN A 140 7.24 0.78 12.03
CA ASN A 140 6.86 1.42 13.29
C ASN A 140 6.64 2.93 13.13
N GLN A 141 7.51 3.64 12.40
CA GLN A 141 7.34 5.08 12.12
C GLN A 141 6.05 5.36 11.35
N TYR A 142 5.73 4.53 10.36
CA TYR A 142 4.46 4.61 9.63
C TYR A 142 3.27 4.52 10.60
N LEU A 143 3.22 3.47 11.43
CA LEU A 143 2.10 3.23 12.34
C LEU A 143 1.98 4.31 13.42
N ASN A 144 3.10 4.77 13.97
CA ASN A 144 3.12 5.86 14.94
C ASN A 144 2.42 7.12 14.42
N HIS A 145 2.54 7.41 13.12
CA HIS A 145 1.90 8.55 12.49
C HIS A 145 0.47 8.25 12.03
N TYR A 146 0.28 7.21 11.21
CA TYR A 146 -0.96 7.00 10.47
C TYR A 146 -2.08 6.34 11.28
N LEU A 147 -1.79 5.70 12.42
CA LEU A 147 -2.84 5.26 13.35
C LEU A 147 -3.53 6.44 14.05
N GLN A 148 -2.88 7.62 14.10
CA GLN A 148 -3.48 8.85 14.65
C GLN A 148 -4.33 9.61 13.61
N LYS A 149 -4.53 9.04 12.41
CA LYS A 149 -5.20 9.66 11.27
C LYS A 149 -6.37 8.81 10.79
N PRO A 150 -7.45 8.68 11.60
CA PRO A 150 -8.59 7.82 11.26
C PRO A 150 -9.29 8.21 9.96
N GLU A 151 -9.18 9.47 9.54
CA GLU A 151 -9.69 9.99 8.27
C GLU A 151 -8.91 9.48 7.03
N LEU A 152 -7.67 9.04 7.21
CA LEU A 152 -6.84 8.48 6.15
C LEU A 152 -7.00 6.96 6.11
N TYR A 153 -7.73 6.48 5.12
CA TYR A 153 -7.92 5.04 4.84
C TYR A 153 -6.77 4.53 3.97
N PHE A 154 -5.57 4.48 4.55
CA PHE A 154 -4.37 3.96 3.88
C PHE A 154 -4.15 2.50 4.29
N ASP A 155 -2.90 2.04 4.29
CA ASP A 155 -2.49 0.65 4.48
C ASP A 155 -2.17 0.30 5.95
N GLN A 156 -2.76 1.00 6.93
CA GLN A 156 -2.45 0.80 8.36
C GLN A 156 -2.63 -0.67 8.81
N ASP A 157 -3.70 -1.33 8.37
CA ASP A 157 -3.97 -2.72 8.76
C ASP A 157 -2.91 -3.67 8.18
N SER A 158 -2.52 -3.49 6.91
CA SER A 158 -1.46 -4.31 6.29
C SER A 158 -0.08 -4.09 6.92
N VAL A 159 0.23 -2.87 7.34
CA VAL A 159 1.46 -2.57 8.09
C VAL A 159 1.41 -3.18 9.50
N LEU A 160 0.25 -3.22 10.16
CA LEU A 160 0.07 -3.93 11.43
C LEU A 160 0.23 -5.45 11.28
N GLU A 161 -0.38 -6.04 10.25
CA GLU A 161 -0.22 -7.47 9.94
C GLU A 161 1.24 -7.84 9.70
N SER A 162 1.99 -6.93 9.06
CA SER A 162 3.44 -7.07 8.87
C SER A 162 4.18 -7.13 10.22
N ILE A 163 3.86 -6.24 11.16
CA ILE A 163 4.42 -6.27 12.52
C ILE A 163 4.02 -7.55 13.26
N ILE A 164 2.76 -7.98 13.21
CA ILE A 164 2.30 -9.22 13.87
C ILE A 164 3.04 -10.44 13.32
N TYR A 165 3.25 -10.51 12.00
CA TYR A 165 4.03 -11.57 11.39
C TYR A 165 5.48 -11.55 11.91
N LEU A 166 6.10 -10.37 11.97
CA LEU A 166 7.48 -10.21 12.45
C LEU A 166 7.63 -10.53 13.94
N ASP A 167 6.65 -10.17 14.77
CA ASP A 167 6.61 -10.54 16.19
C ASP A 167 6.64 -12.06 16.36
N LYS A 168 5.83 -12.77 15.57
CA LYS A 168 5.83 -14.24 15.57
C LYS A 168 7.16 -14.83 15.12
N VAL A 169 7.80 -14.26 14.10
CA VAL A 169 9.05 -14.81 13.54
C VAL A 169 10.26 -14.50 14.42
N ASN A 170 10.28 -13.33 15.06
CA ASN A 170 11.43 -12.83 15.81
C ASN A 170 11.29 -13.00 17.33
N ASP A 171 10.17 -13.53 17.81
CA ASP A 171 9.81 -13.59 19.24
C ASP A 171 9.86 -12.19 19.89
N THR A 172 9.20 -11.22 19.23
CA THR A 172 9.07 -9.83 19.69
C THR A 172 7.61 -9.48 19.99
N ASN A 173 7.37 -8.25 20.47
CA ASN A 173 6.03 -7.75 20.81
C ASN A 173 5.85 -6.28 20.40
N ASP A 174 6.32 -5.92 19.21
CA ASP A 174 6.20 -4.57 18.67
C ASP A 174 4.74 -4.17 18.44
N PHE A 175 3.84 -5.12 18.16
CA PHE A 175 2.40 -4.86 18.02
C PHE A 175 1.80 -4.20 19.26
N SER A 176 2.27 -4.55 20.46
CA SER A 176 1.77 -3.97 21.71
C SER A 176 1.94 -2.45 21.79
N LYS A 177 2.93 -1.88 21.10
CA LYS A 177 3.18 -0.44 21.01
C LYS A 177 2.05 0.29 20.27
N HIS A 178 1.36 -0.42 19.38
CA HIS A 178 0.37 0.14 18.44
C HIS A 178 -1.07 -0.20 18.79
N LEU A 179 -1.30 -1.22 19.63
CA LEU A 179 -2.62 -1.77 19.95
C LEU A 179 -3.63 -0.70 20.37
N GLU A 180 -3.27 0.20 21.28
CA GLU A 180 -4.18 1.24 21.77
C GLU A 180 -4.48 2.30 20.71
N SER A 181 -3.50 2.67 19.90
CA SER A 181 -3.69 3.60 18.78
C SER A 181 -4.59 2.98 17.71
N TRP A 182 -4.42 1.69 17.41
CA TRP A 182 -5.25 0.97 16.46
C TRP A 182 -6.71 0.85 16.92
N LYS A 183 -6.95 0.50 18.20
CA LYS A 183 -8.31 0.49 18.77
C LYS A 183 -8.98 1.85 18.65
N LYS A 184 -8.31 2.93 19.07
CA LYS A 184 -8.82 4.31 18.98
C LYS A 184 -9.11 4.73 17.54
N MET A 185 -8.26 4.34 16.60
CA MET A 185 -8.47 4.61 15.18
C MET A 185 -9.76 3.93 14.68
N ASN A 186 -9.97 2.66 15.01
CA ASN A 186 -11.16 1.92 14.60
C ASN A 186 -12.44 2.46 15.23
N GLU A 187 -12.41 2.82 16.51
CA GLU A 187 -13.52 3.53 17.17
C GLU A 187 -13.85 4.84 16.44
N SER A 188 -12.83 5.65 16.14
CA SER A 188 -13.00 6.92 15.42
C SER A 188 -13.56 6.72 14.01
N ARG A 189 -13.07 5.71 13.28
CA ARG A 189 -13.59 5.35 11.94
C ARG A 189 -15.04 4.90 12.00
N ASN A 190 -15.44 4.16 13.03
CA ASN A 190 -16.81 3.75 13.23
C ASN A 190 -17.74 4.96 13.46
N GLU A 191 -17.33 5.92 14.29
CA GLU A 191 -18.10 7.15 14.49
C GLU A 191 -18.18 8.01 13.23
N LEU A 192 -17.08 8.17 12.49
CA LEU A 192 -17.08 8.86 11.20
C LEU A 192 -18.01 8.19 10.19
N SER A 193 -18.02 6.86 10.13
CA SER A 193 -18.91 6.08 9.26
C SER A 193 -20.39 6.31 9.63
N LYS A 194 -20.74 6.28 10.92
CA LYS A 194 -22.11 6.59 11.39
C LYS A 194 -22.56 7.98 10.96
N ILE A 195 -21.72 9.00 11.14
CA ILE A 195 -22.03 10.38 10.74
C ILE A 195 -22.28 10.46 9.23
N ARG A 196 -21.38 9.88 8.41
CA ARG A 196 -21.53 9.87 6.95
C ARG A 196 -22.82 9.16 6.52
N ASN A 197 -23.13 8.03 7.13
CA ASN A 197 -24.33 7.28 6.80
C ASN A 197 -25.60 8.07 7.13
N LEU A 198 -25.64 8.78 8.26
CA LEU A 198 -26.76 9.67 8.59
C LEU A 198 -26.90 10.81 7.58
N GLN A 199 -25.79 11.38 7.10
CA GLN A 199 -25.81 12.40 6.06
C GLN A 199 -26.36 11.88 4.73
N VAL A 200 -25.94 10.68 4.30
CA VAL A 200 -26.46 10.03 3.09
C VAL A 200 -27.95 9.73 3.22
N ALA A 201 -28.39 9.20 4.36
CA ALA A 201 -29.79 8.93 4.63
C ALA A 201 -30.65 10.21 4.51
N LYS A 202 -30.15 11.33 5.04
CA LYS A 202 -30.81 12.64 4.90
C LYS A 202 -30.92 13.08 3.43
N ILE A 203 -29.86 12.92 2.64
CA ILE A 203 -29.89 13.24 1.20
C ILE A 203 -30.90 12.34 0.47
N LEU A 204 -30.94 11.04 0.78
CA LEU A 204 -31.91 10.11 0.19
C LEU A 204 -33.35 10.45 0.57
N GLU A 205 -33.60 10.86 1.82
CA GLU A 205 -34.93 11.32 2.23
C GLU A 205 -35.38 12.56 1.44
N GLU A 206 -34.47 13.51 1.22
CA GLU A 206 -34.74 14.73 0.45
C GLU A 206 -34.97 14.44 -1.05
N GLN A 207 -34.27 13.47 -1.64
CA GLN A 207 -34.31 13.17 -3.08
C GLN A 207 -35.36 12.13 -3.46
N GLU A 208 -35.53 11.10 -2.63
CA GLU A 208 -36.28 9.89 -2.97
C GLU A 208 -37.36 9.53 -1.93
N GLY A 209 -37.45 10.31 -0.85
CA GLY A 209 -38.45 10.14 0.21
C GLY A 209 -38.01 9.23 1.35
N LYS A 210 -38.78 9.28 2.44
CA LYS A 210 -38.46 8.65 3.72
C LYS A 210 -38.28 7.13 3.62
N ASP A 211 -39.10 6.46 2.81
CA ASP A 211 -39.03 4.99 2.67
C ASP A 211 -37.65 4.52 2.16
N LYS A 212 -37.02 5.30 1.27
CA LYS A 212 -35.67 5.01 0.72
C LYS A 212 -34.57 5.26 1.73
N SER A 213 -34.71 6.31 2.54
CA SER A 213 -33.81 6.58 3.67
C SER A 213 -33.87 5.46 4.72
N ASP A 214 -35.07 5.02 5.10
CA ASP A 214 -35.28 3.94 6.07
C ASP A 214 -34.74 2.59 5.56
N GLU A 215 -34.92 2.29 4.26
CA GLU A 215 -34.33 1.12 3.59
C GLU A 215 -32.80 1.14 3.69
N TYR A 216 -32.18 2.28 3.40
CA TYR A 216 -30.73 2.46 3.48
C TYR A 216 -30.20 2.28 4.92
N ILE A 217 -30.83 2.92 5.91
CA ILE A 217 -30.45 2.81 7.33
C ILE A 217 -30.56 1.36 7.81
N LYS A 218 -31.61 0.64 7.39
CA LYS A 218 -31.78 -0.78 7.73
C LYS A 218 -30.69 -1.66 7.13
N ALA A 219 -30.28 -1.40 5.89
CA ALA A 219 -29.22 -2.16 5.22
C ALA A 219 -27.85 -2.01 5.90
N ILE A 220 -27.50 -0.79 6.33
CA ILE A 220 -26.20 -0.52 6.96
C ILE A 220 -26.11 -1.03 8.42
N ASN A 221 -27.23 -1.06 9.15
CA ASN A 221 -27.25 -1.52 10.55
C ASN A 221 -26.92 -3.02 10.69
N GLY A 222 -27.03 -3.79 9.60
CA GLY A 222 -26.61 -5.20 9.55
C GLY A 222 -25.14 -5.40 9.17
N PHE A 223 -24.42 -4.34 8.77
CA PHE A 223 -23.03 -4.41 8.33
C PHE A 223 -22.07 -4.17 9.50
N ILE A 224 -21.41 -5.23 9.95
CA ILE A 224 -20.26 -5.14 10.85
C ILE A 224 -19.02 -5.27 9.97
N PRO A 225 -18.22 -4.20 9.78
CA PRO A 225 -16.97 -4.33 9.07
C PRO A 225 -16.07 -5.31 9.81
N ASN A 226 -15.63 -6.37 9.14
CA ASN A 226 -14.65 -7.29 9.71
C ASN A 226 -13.26 -6.61 9.65
N HIS A 227 -12.72 -6.26 10.81
CA HIS A 227 -11.37 -5.69 10.97
C HIS A 227 -10.36 -6.72 11.50
N ASP A 228 -10.63 -8.01 11.35
CA ASP A 228 -9.73 -9.06 11.82
C ASP A 228 -8.40 -9.04 11.04
N LEU A 229 -7.33 -8.65 11.75
CA LEU A 229 -5.97 -8.70 11.24
C LEU A 229 -5.57 -10.16 10.95
N ASN A 230 -5.05 -10.43 9.76
CA ASN A 230 -4.72 -11.78 9.31
C ASN A 230 -3.38 -11.86 8.56
N ILE A 231 -2.42 -12.59 9.13
CA ILE A 231 -1.07 -12.76 8.56
C ILE A 231 -0.93 -13.91 7.54
N GLN A 232 -2.01 -14.61 7.19
CA GLN A 232 -1.96 -15.74 6.24
C GLN A 232 -1.51 -15.30 4.85
N HIS A 233 -1.99 -14.16 4.37
CA HIS A 233 -1.58 -13.63 3.06
C HIS A 233 -0.08 -13.29 3.05
N ILE A 234 0.40 -12.58 4.07
CA ILE A 234 1.82 -12.22 4.23
C ILE A 234 2.69 -13.47 4.26
N SER A 235 2.30 -14.48 5.04
CA SER A 235 3.04 -15.74 5.14
C SER A 235 3.22 -16.41 3.77
N LYS A 236 2.15 -16.50 2.97
CA LYS A 236 2.21 -17.08 1.61
C LYS A 236 3.08 -16.26 0.67
N GLN A 237 2.98 -14.94 0.72
CA GLN A 237 3.77 -14.04 -0.13
C GLN A 237 5.26 -14.11 0.19
N ILE A 238 5.63 -14.24 1.46
CA ILE A 238 7.03 -14.37 1.88
C ILE A 238 7.65 -15.64 1.32
N GLU A 239 6.94 -16.76 1.31
CA GLU A 239 7.46 -17.99 0.69
C GLU A 239 7.69 -17.82 -0.82
N ILE A 240 6.76 -17.19 -1.53
CA ILE A 240 6.93 -16.87 -2.95
C ILE A 240 8.14 -15.94 -3.19
N LEU A 241 8.31 -14.90 -2.37
CA LEU A 241 9.45 -13.98 -2.46
C LEU A 241 10.78 -14.70 -2.20
N LYS A 242 10.83 -15.64 -1.24
CA LYS A 242 12.02 -16.46 -0.99
C LYS A 242 12.35 -17.32 -2.20
N GLU A 243 11.37 -18.04 -2.75
CA GLU A 243 11.56 -18.90 -3.93
C GLU A 243 12.06 -18.09 -5.15
N LEU A 244 11.43 -16.94 -5.42
CA LEU A 244 11.84 -16.07 -6.51
C LEU A 244 13.22 -15.46 -6.28
N ARG A 245 13.56 -15.04 -5.06
CA ARG A 245 14.89 -14.53 -4.73
C ARG A 245 15.96 -15.59 -4.99
N GLU A 246 15.74 -16.84 -4.56
CA GLU A 246 16.68 -17.93 -4.82
C GLU A 246 16.85 -18.22 -6.31
N TYR A 247 15.77 -18.12 -7.10
CA TYR A 247 15.83 -18.31 -8.55
C TYR A 247 16.52 -17.16 -9.29
N CYS A 248 16.38 -15.93 -8.79
CA CYS A 248 16.89 -14.70 -9.41
C CYS A 248 18.32 -14.34 -9.02
N LYS A 249 18.95 -15.12 -8.13
CA LYS A 249 20.42 -15.14 -7.96
C LYS A 249 21.10 -15.50 -9.27
#